data_AF-A0A506XWB7-F1
#
_entry.id   AF-A0A506XWB7-F1
#
_cell.length_a   1.000
_cell.length_b   1.000
_cell.length_c   1.000
_cell.angle_alpha   90.00
_cell.angle_beta   90.00
_cell.angle_gamma   90.00
#
_symmetry.space_group_name_H-M   'P 1'
#
loop_
_entity.id
_entity.type
_entity.pdbx_description
1 polymer ?
#
loop_
_entity_poly.entity_id
_entity_poly.type
_entity_poly.pdbx_seq_one_letter_code
_entity_poly.pdbx_strand_id
1 'polypeptide(L)'
;MSGGLDLVSLGVIVAGALVLLSALAAVVRIVRGPSILDRLIATDVLISCLMLGLGVEMVMNGHTRTIPLLVALAATAMFGTIAVARYVTKQDRAERERLEREQAERNAAEAAALSAQEGEGA
;
A
#
# COMPACT_ATOMS: atom_id res chain seq x y z
N MET A 1 40.29 -21.82 7.02
CA MET A 1 39.59 -20.52 7.20
C MET A 1 38.89 -20.01 5.92
N SER A 2 38.88 -20.75 4.79
CA SER A 2 38.20 -20.31 3.55
C SER A 2 36.67 -20.41 3.60
N GLY A 3 36.12 -21.46 4.21
CA GLY A 3 34.66 -21.72 4.16
C GLY A 3 33.75 -20.64 4.77
N GLY A 4 34.28 -19.79 5.67
CA GLY A 4 33.51 -18.68 6.24
C GLY A 4 33.27 -17.54 5.26
N LEU A 5 34.25 -17.25 4.39
CA LEU A 5 34.14 -16.22 3.35
C LEU A 5 33.24 -16.69 2.19
N ASP A 6 33.27 -17.98 1.89
CA ASP A 6 32.43 -18.59 0.87
C ASP A 6 30.95 -18.57 1.27
N LEU A 7 30.64 -18.86 2.55
CA LEU A 7 29.27 -18.84 3.07
C LEU A 7 28.67 -17.42 3.06
N VAL A 8 29.45 -16.41 3.48
CA VAL A 8 29.01 -15.01 3.47
C VAL A 8 28.78 -14.54 2.03
N SER A 9 29.70 -14.84 1.12
CA SER A 9 29.59 -14.48 -0.29
C SER A 9 28.36 -15.11 -0.94
N LEU A 10 28.12 -16.40 -0.67
CA LEU A 10 26.91 -17.10 -1.11
C LEU A 10 25.64 -16.44 -0.56
N GLY A 11 25.64 -16.10 0.73
CA GLY A 11 24.53 -15.42 1.39
C GLY A 11 24.18 -14.08 0.73
N VAL A 12 25.19 -13.25 0.42
CA VAL A 12 24.99 -11.96 -0.27
C VAL A 12 24.41 -12.15 -1.67
N ILE A 13 24.89 -13.14 -2.43
CA ILE A 13 24.38 -13.43 -3.78
C ILE A 13 22.91 -13.88 -3.72
N VAL A 14 22.58 -14.80 -2.81
CA VAL A 14 21.21 -15.31 -2.66
C VAL A 14 20.27 -14.19 -2.20
N ALA A 15 20.66 -13.41 -1.20
CA ALA A 15 19.87 -12.27 -0.74
C ALA A 15 19.67 -11.23 -1.84
N GLY A 16 20.73 -10.89 -2.59
CA GLY A 16 20.66 -9.97 -3.72
C GLY A 16 19.72 -10.45 -4.82
N ALA A 17 19.76 -11.74 -5.17
CA ALA A 17 18.85 -12.34 -6.15
C ALA A 17 17.38 -12.27 -5.68
N LEU A 18 17.12 -12.58 -4.41
CA LEU A 18 15.77 -12.49 -3.83
C LEU A 18 15.25 -11.05 -3.78
N VAL A 19 16.11 -10.09 -3.44
CA VAL A 19 15.75 -8.66 -3.44
C VAL A 19 15.45 -8.18 -4.86
N LEU A 20 16.26 -8.57 -5.85
CA LEU A 20 16.00 -8.26 -7.26
C LEU A 20 14.66 -8.85 -7.74
N LEU A 21 14.40 -10.12 -7.43
CA LEU A 21 13.14 -10.76 -7.76
C LEU A 21 11.94 -10.06 -7.10
N SER A 22 12.09 -9.67 -5.83
CA SER A 22 11.07 -8.94 -5.08
C SER A 22 10.82 -7.55 -5.68
N ALA A 23 11.87 -6.84 -6.07
CA ALA A 23 11.77 -5.54 -6.72
C ALA A 23 11.05 -5.64 -8.07
N LEU A 24 11.39 -6.63 -8.90
CA LEU A 24 10.72 -6.89 -10.17
C LEU A 24 9.23 -7.22 -9.97
N ALA A 25 8.92 -8.11 -9.02
CA ALA A 25 7.54 -8.45 -8.68
C ALA A 25 6.76 -7.23 -8.18
N ALA A 26 7.38 -6.39 -7.35
CA ALA A 26 6.80 -5.14 -6.88
C ALA A 26 6.49 -4.19 -8.05
N VAL A 27 7.42 -3.99 -8.99
CA VAL A 27 7.17 -3.16 -10.19
C VAL A 27 5.99 -3.70 -11.00
N VAL A 28 5.92 -5.02 -11.23
CA VAL A 28 4.80 -5.64 -11.94
C VAL A 28 3.47 -5.36 -11.23
N ARG A 29 3.45 -5.46 -9.89
CA ARG A 29 2.28 -5.19 -9.05
C ARG A 29 1.88 -3.70 -9.05
N ILE A 30 2.84 -2.77 -9.06
CA ILE A 30 2.56 -1.33 -9.16
C ILE A 30 1.82 -1.01 -10.47
N VAL A 31 2.23 -1.62 -11.59
CA VAL A 31 1.63 -1.36 -12.91
C VAL A 31 0.30 -2.09 -13.10
N ARG A 32 0.24 -3.38 -12.74
CA ARG A 32 -0.94 -4.24 -12.98
C ARG A 32 -1.92 -4.30 -11.81
N GLY A 33 -1.59 -3.69 -10.67
CA GLY A 33 -2.39 -3.74 -9.46
C GLY A 33 -3.80 -3.19 -9.68
N PRO A 34 -4.86 -3.94 -9.30
CA PRO A 34 -6.25 -3.53 -9.52
C PRO A 34 -6.72 -2.48 -8.51
N SER A 35 -6.15 -2.47 -7.30
CA SER A 35 -6.50 -1.54 -6.23
C SER A 35 -5.39 -0.51 -5.98
N ILE A 36 -5.79 0.71 -5.63
CA ILE A 36 -4.86 1.78 -5.20
C ILE A 36 -4.04 1.32 -3.99
N LEU A 37 -4.68 0.60 -3.06
CA LEU A 37 -4.02 0.09 -1.85
C LEU A 37 -2.94 -0.93 -2.19
N ASP A 38 -3.17 -1.74 -3.21
CA ASP A 38 -2.22 -2.75 -3.64
C ASP A 38 -0.98 -2.15 -4.31
N ARG A 39 -1.17 -1.16 -5.18
CA ARG A 39 -0.06 -0.41 -5.78
C ARG A 39 0.78 0.29 -4.72
N LEU A 40 0.14 0.77 -3.66
CA LEU A 40 0.82 1.40 -2.55
C LEU A 40 1.69 0.42 -1.77
N ILE A 41 1.14 -0.74 -1.40
CA ILE A 41 1.91 -1.80 -0.71
C ILE A 41 3.09 -2.24 -1.60
N ALA A 42 2.87 -2.39 -2.90
CA ALA A 42 3.95 -2.73 -3.82
C ALA A 42 5.04 -1.64 -3.89
N THR A 43 4.65 -0.35 -3.79
CA THR A 43 5.61 0.76 -3.72
C THR A 43 6.43 0.72 -2.43
N ASP A 44 5.81 0.40 -1.29
CA ASP A 44 6.49 0.25 0.00
C ASP A 44 7.52 -0.90 -0.04
N VAL A 45 7.16 -2.03 -0.64
CA VAL A 45 8.08 -3.15 -0.88
C VAL A 45 9.25 -2.73 -1.79
N LEU A 46 8.99 -1.94 -2.84
CA LEU A 46 10.03 -1.46 -3.73
C LEU A 46 11.01 -0.52 -3.02
N ILE A 47 10.51 0.40 -2.18
CA ILE A 47 11.34 1.28 -1.35
C ILE A 47 12.18 0.45 -0.37
N SER A 48 11.58 -0.57 0.26
CA SER A 48 12.29 -1.49 1.14
C SER A 48 13.41 -2.24 0.42
N CYS A 49 13.18 -2.71 -0.81
CA CYS A 49 14.22 -3.32 -1.64
C CYS A 49 15.36 -2.35 -1.96
N LEU A 50 15.04 -1.08 -2.23
CA LEU A 50 16.04 -0.04 -2.46
C LEU A 50 16.87 0.21 -1.20
N MET A 51 16.23 0.27 -0.02
CA MET A 51 16.91 0.39 1.26
C MET A 51 17.85 -0.79 1.53
N LEU A 52 17.44 -2.02 1.23
CA LEU A 52 18.30 -3.19 1.34
C LEU A 52 19.53 -3.09 0.44
N GLY A 53 19.35 -2.66 -0.82
CA GLY A 53 20.45 -2.43 -1.76
C GLY A 53 21.44 -1.37 -1.27
N LEU A 54 20.93 -0.24 -0.77
CA LEU A 54 21.76 0.82 -0.17
C LEU A 54 22.46 0.37 1.12
N GLY A 55 21.82 -0.48 1.92
CA GLY A 55 22.44 -1.08 3.10
C GLY A 55 23.60 -2.01 2.75
N VAL A 56 23.44 -2.85 1.73
CA VAL A 56 24.53 -3.69 1.21
C VAL A 56 25.66 -2.82 0.66
N GLU A 57 25.35 -1.78 -0.09
CA GLU A 57 26.32 -0.81 -0.62
C GLU A 57 27.15 -0.16 0.50
N MET A 58 26.49 0.31 1.57
CA MET A 58 27.17 0.87 2.74
C MET A 58 28.15 -0.10 3.38
N VAL A 59 27.71 -1.36 3.57
CA VAL A 59 28.53 -2.39 4.21
C VAL A 59 29.74 -2.73 3.33
N MET A 60 29.54 -2.86 2.01
CA MET A 60 30.61 -3.19 1.08
C MET A 60 31.63 -2.07 0.93
N ASN A 61 31.17 -0.81 0.90
CA ASN A 61 32.05 0.35 0.72
C ASN A 61 32.57 0.94 2.05
N GLY A 62 32.10 0.45 3.19
CA GLY A 62 32.59 0.84 4.52
C GLY A 62 32.26 2.28 4.90
N HIS A 63 31.13 2.83 4.45
CA HIS A 63 30.71 4.19 4.77
C HIS A 63 29.27 4.27 5.30
N THR A 64 28.93 5.41 5.89
CA THR A 64 27.62 5.69 6.49
C THR A 64 26.94 6.92 5.88
N ARG A 65 27.44 7.40 4.73
CA ARG A 65 26.99 8.66 4.11
C ARG A 65 25.57 8.57 3.57
N THR A 66 25.09 7.36 3.30
CA THR A 66 23.73 7.07 2.82
C THR A 66 22.74 6.79 3.96
N ILE A 67 23.14 6.80 5.24
CA ILE A 67 22.20 6.67 6.37
C ILE A 67 21.08 7.73 6.33
N PRO A 68 21.35 9.03 6.10
CA PRO A 68 20.27 10.02 6.01
C PRO A 68 19.28 9.72 4.89
N LEU A 69 19.77 9.16 3.77
CA LEU A 69 18.93 8.73 2.65
C LEU A 69 18.03 7.54 3.06
N LEU A 70 18.57 6.55 3.76
CA LEU A 70 17.79 5.43 4.30
C LEU A 70 16.69 5.91 5.25
N VAL A 71 17.00 6.85 6.13
CA VAL A 71 16.01 7.44 7.07
C VAL A 71 14.91 8.17 6.31
N ALA A 72 15.27 8.96 5.30
CA ALA A 72 14.30 9.66 4.46
C ALA A 72 13.39 8.67 3.71
N LEU A 73 13.96 7.64 3.10
CA LEU A 73 13.21 6.58 2.41
C LEU A 73 12.25 5.85 3.36
N ALA A 74 12.71 5.47 4.55
CA ALA A 74 11.88 4.82 5.56
C ALA A 74 10.70 5.70 6.00
N ALA A 75 10.96 6.99 6.22
CA ALA A 75 9.92 7.96 6.57
C ALA A 75 8.92 8.13 5.41
N THR A 76 9.38 8.24 4.17
CA THR A 76 8.52 8.35 2.98
C THR A 76 7.63 7.12 2.81
N ALA A 77 8.18 5.91 2.96
CA ALA A 77 7.44 4.65 2.93
C ALA A 77 6.29 4.63 3.97
N MET A 78 6.62 4.96 5.22
CA MET A 78 5.65 5.00 6.32
C MET A 78 4.59 6.09 6.12
N PHE A 79 4.98 7.30 5.72
CA PHE A 79 4.01 8.37 5.50
C PHE A 79 3.13 8.13 4.28
N GLY A 80 3.66 7.50 3.22
CA GLY A 80 2.88 7.13 2.04
C GLY A 80 1.73 6.19 2.38
N THR A 81 1.99 5.14 3.17
CA THR A 81 0.96 4.19 3.62
C THR A 81 -0.10 4.85 4.51
N ILE A 82 0.32 5.68 5.47
CA ILE A 82 -0.59 6.42 6.35
C ILE A 82 -1.50 7.37 5.56
N ALA A 83 -0.93 8.14 4.62
CA ALA A 83 -1.67 9.13 3.84
C ALA A 83 -2.81 8.48 3.04
N VAL A 84 -2.53 7.37 2.36
CA VAL A 84 -3.55 6.64 1.58
C VAL A 84 -4.57 5.97 2.49
N ALA A 85 -4.16 5.34 3.60
CA ALA A 85 -5.10 4.74 4.55
C ALA A 85 -6.13 5.77 5.06
N ARG A 86 -5.67 6.99 5.36
CA ARG A 86 -6.55 8.10 5.74
C ARG A 86 -7.44 8.57 4.60
N TYR A 87 -6.92 8.61 3.37
CA TYR A 87 -7.69 8.99 2.19
C TYR A 87 -8.83 7.99 1.90
N VAL A 88 -8.52 6.69 1.88
CA VAL A 88 -9.49 5.61 1.65
C VAL A 88 -10.58 5.64 2.71
N THR A 89 -10.23 5.76 3.99
CA THR A 89 -11.20 5.85 5.08
C THR A 89 -12.15 7.05 4.92
N LYS A 90 -11.66 8.17 4.39
CA LYS A 90 -12.49 9.36 4.13
C LYS A 90 -13.46 9.13 2.97
N GLN A 91 -13.02 8.45 1.90
CA GLN A 91 -13.89 8.12 0.77
C GLN A 91 -14.98 7.14 1.17
N ASP A 92 -14.63 6.07 1.90
CA ASP A 92 -15.60 5.07 2.38
C ASP A 92 -16.71 5.70 3.22
N ARG A 93 -16.37 6.66 4.10
CA ARG A 93 -17.36 7.38 4.90
C ARG A 93 -18.30 8.22 4.04
N ALA A 94 -17.75 8.98 3.09
CA ALA A 94 -18.54 9.84 2.22
C ALA A 94 -19.49 9.03 1.31
N GLU A 95 -19.07 7.85 0.87
CA GLU A 95 -19.91 6.94 0.09
C GLU A 95 -21.03 6.35 0.94
N ARG A 96 -20.74 5.88 2.16
CA ARG A 96 -21.75 5.40 3.11
C ARG A 96 -22.83 6.44 3.41
N GLU A 97 -22.43 7.68 3.72
CA GLU A 97 -23.38 8.76 3.99
C GLU A 97 -24.30 9.07 2.79
N ARG A 98 -23.78 8.96 1.55
CA ARG A 98 -24.59 9.15 0.33
C ARG A 98 -25.62 8.04 0.17
N LEU A 99 -25.21 6.78 0.37
CA LEU A 99 -26.10 5.63 0.29
C LEU A 99 -27.20 5.69 1.35
N GLU A 100 -26.87 6.09 2.58
CA GLU A 100 -27.84 6.25 3.67
C GLU A 100 -28.89 7.35 3.35
N ARG A 101 -28.47 8.47 2.77
CA ARG A 101 -29.40 9.54 2.35
C ARG A 101 -30.31 9.11 1.21
N GLU A 102 -29.74 8.46 0.19
CA GLU A 102 -30.53 7.96 -0.94
C GLU A 102 -31.55 6.91 -0.49
N GLN A 103 -31.16 6.04 0.45
CA GLN A 103 -32.08 5.08 1.07
C GLN A 103 -33.18 5.78 1.89
N ALA A 104 -32.84 6.79 2.68
CA ALA A 104 -33.83 7.54 3.45
C ALA A 104 -34.85 8.25 2.53
N GLU A 105 -34.38 8.85 1.43
CA GLU A 105 -35.25 9.46 0.42
C GLU A 105 -36.15 8.44 -0.27
N ARG A 106 -35.60 7.28 -0.67
CA ARG A 106 -36.38 6.18 -1.26
C ARG A 106 -37.44 5.65 -0.30
N ASN A 107 -37.07 5.41 0.96
CA ASN A 107 -37.99 4.92 1.99
C ASN A 107 -39.09 5.93 2.28
N ALA A 108 -38.78 7.24 2.28
CA ALA A 108 -39.78 8.30 2.46
C ALA A 108 -40.74 8.38 1.26
N ALA A 109 -40.23 8.26 0.04
CA ALA A 109 -41.05 8.22 -1.17
C ALA A 109 -41.97 7.00 -1.20
N GLU A 110 -41.48 5.84 -0.79
CA GLU A 110 -42.27 4.60 -0.67
C GLU A 110 -43.35 4.72 0.40
N ALA A 111 -43.02 5.28 1.58
CA ALA A 111 -44.00 5.53 2.64
C ALA A 111 -45.12 6.50 2.19
N ALA A 112 -44.80 7.51 1.39
CA ALA A 112 -45.78 8.43 0.82
C ALA A 112 -46.67 7.77 -0.25
N ALA A 113 -46.13 6.81 -1.02
CA ALA A 113 -46.91 6.07 -2.01
C ALA A 113 -47.87 5.07 -1.35
N LEU A 114 -47.44 4.40 -0.27
CA LEU A 114 -48.28 3.47 0.51
C LEU A 114 -49.47 4.20 1.14
N SER A 115 -49.25 5.37 1.74
CA SER A 115 -50.34 6.15 2.36
C SER A 115 -51.34 6.70 1.33
N ALA A 116 -50.91 6.99 0.11
CA ALA A 116 -51.81 7.36 -0.98
C ALA A 116 -52.71 6.19 -1.40
N GLN A 117 -52.19 4.96 -1.43
CA GLN A 117 -52.98 3.77 -1.77
C GLN A 117 -54.00 3.39 -0.68
N GLU A 118 -53.66 3.57 0.61
CA GLU A 118 -54.61 3.32 1.71
C GLU A 118 -55.79 4.30 1.71
N GLY A 119 -55.59 5.53 1.22
CA GLY A 119 -56.63 6.57 1.15
C GLY A 119 -57.64 6.38 0.02
N GLU A 120 -57.30 5.65 -1.05
CA GLU A 120 -58.20 5.38 -2.19
C GLU A 120 -59.14 4.18 -1.96
N GLY A 121 -58.90 3.40 -0.90
CA GLY A 121 -59.70 2.22 -0.54
C GLY A 121 -60.78 2.46 0.52
N ALA A 122 -60.96 3.70 1.00
CA ALA A 122 -61.95 4.10 2.00
C ALA A 122 -63.06 4.96 1.40
#